data_AF-A0A9W6TYE7-F1
#
_entry.id   AF-A0A9W6TYE7-F1
#
_cell.length_a   1.000
_cell.length_b   1.000
_cell.length_c   1.000
_cell.angle_alpha   90.00
_cell.angle_beta   90.00
_cell.angle_gamma   90.00
#
_symmetry.space_group_name_H-M   'P 1'
#
loop_
_entity.id
_entity.type
_entity.pdbx_description
1 polymer ?
#
loop_
_entity_poly.entity_id
_entity_poly.type
_entity_poly.pdbx_seq_one_letter_code
_entity_poly.pdbx_strand_id
1 'polypeptide(L)'
;MYKQVFQREVDVNFALGSHANIVQFLKSFSTGNTENEQRHIIVMPFFARCAADLLTQQSPIELRALITIAHDCFEALCHIHSKKYCLKPANIMLHSGEQGGATLVDFGGAVRLGDPIVEVTDQFCLDVAKLQGSELLDWTCLGTTLAQLANIDITNYSVCGEHSNRKLLVPPDTKEVRVCDDCFALYQSEHVEEEEEKSSSPQHRQ
;
A
#
# COMPACT_ATOMS: atom_id res chain seq x y z
N MET A 1 -23.47 0.10 14.62
CA MET A 1 -22.11 0.32 14.11
C MET A 1 -21.49 -0.97 13.58
N TYR A 2 -21.25 -2.00 14.41
CA TYR A 2 -20.59 -3.26 13.99
C TYR A 2 -21.25 -4.01 12.82
N LYS A 3 -22.59 -4.06 12.77
CA LYS A 3 -23.33 -4.69 11.65
C LYS A 3 -23.08 -4.03 10.29
N GLN A 4 -22.95 -2.70 10.27
CA GLN A 4 -22.74 -1.95 9.02
C GLN A 4 -21.32 -2.15 8.48
N VAL A 5 -20.32 -2.17 9.37
CA VAL A 5 -18.92 -2.45 9.00
C VAL A 5 -18.80 -3.88 8.48
N PHE A 6 -19.35 -4.86 9.20
CA PHE A 6 -19.37 -6.25 8.76
C PHE A 6 -20.04 -6.42 7.39
N GLN A 7 -21.24 -5.84 7.19
CA GLN A 7 -21.95 -5.99 5.92
C GLN A 7 -21.16 -5.35 4.76
N ARG A 8 -20.59 -4.16 4.98
CA ARG A 8 -19.74 -3.50 4.00
C ARG A 8 -18.53 -4.37 3.63
N GLU A 9 -17.84 -4.91 4.62
CA GLU A 9 -16.67 -5.75 4.40
C GLU A 9 -17.01 -6.99 3.56
N VAL A 10 -18.13 -7.66 3.87
CA VAL A 10 -18.64 -8.82 3.10
C VAL A 10 -19.06 -8.41 1.68
N ASP A 11 -19.80 -7.31 1.54
CA ASP A 11 -20.30 -6.83 0.24
C ASP A 11 -19.15 -6.43 -0.69
N VAL A 12 -18.14 -5.75 -0.14
CA VAL A 12 -16.93 -5.36 -0.88
C VAL A 12 -16.15 -6.61 -1.27
N ASN A 13 -15.91 -7.55 -0.35
CA ASN A 13 -15.20 -8.79 -0.66
C ASN A 13 -15.88 -9.56 -1.80
N PHE A 14 -17.21 -9.64 -1.77
CA PHE A 14 -18.00 -10.26 -2.83
C PHE A 14 -17.89 -9.49 -4.17
N ALA A 15 -17.97 -8.16 -4.13
CA ALA A 15 -17.90 -7.31 -5.32
C ALA A 15 -16.52 -7.32 -6.00
N LEU A 16 -15.45 -7.44 -5.21
CA LEU A 16 -14.08 -7.58 -5.72
C LEU A 16 -13.91 -8.90 -6.48
N GLY A 17 -14.58 -9.97 -6.03
CA GLY A 17 -14.43 -11.29 -6.60
C GLY A 17 -13.03 -11.88 -6.36
N SER A 18 -12.71 -12.95 -7.08
CA SER A 18 -11.44 -13.67 -6.85
C SER A 18 -10.24 -12.93 -7.43
N HIS A 19 -9.20 -12.77 -6.61
CA HIS A 19 -7.88 -12.27 -6.99
C HIS A 19 -6.82 -12.93 -6.10
N ALA A 20 -5.62 -13.21 -6.62
CA ALA A 20 -4.60 -13.96 -5.88
C ALA A 20 -4.09 -13.21 -4.63
N ASN A 21 -4.01 -11.88 -4.71
CA ASN A 21 -3.47 -11.01 -3.66
C ASN A 21 -4.55 -10.25 -2.87
N ILE A 22 -5.81 -10.70 -2.93
CA ILE A 22 -6.92 -10.16 -2.12
C ILE A 22 -7.52 -11.33 -1.35
N VAL A 23 -7.70 -11.18 -0.04
CA VAL A 23 -8.28 -12.27 0.74
C VAL A 23 -9.69 -12.58 0.27
N GLN A 24 -10.01 -13.85 0.04
CA GLN A 24 -11.37 -14.29 -0.22
C GLN A 24 -11.96 -14.88 1.05
N PHE A 25 -13.14 -14.41 1.45
CA PHE A 25 -13.83 -15.01 2.59
C PHE A 25 -14.33 -16.40 2.24
N LEU A 26 -13.98 -17.37 3.09
CA LEU A 26 -14.44 -18.76 3.00
C LEU A 26 -15.91 -18.87 3.43
N LYS A 27 -16.27 -18.15 4.50
CA LYS A 27 -17.65 -18.04 5.02
C LYS A 27 -17.83 -16.72 5.74
N SER A 28 -19.04 -16.19 5.72
CA SER A 28 -19.47 -15.06 6.56
C SER A 28 -20.87 -15.32 7.09
N PHE A 29 -21.09 -15.18 8.40
CA PHE A 29 -22.39 -15.44 9.01
C PHE A 29 -22.58 -14.65 10.31
N SER A 30 -23.83 -14.54 10.75
CA SER A 30 -24.19 -13.93 12.03
C SER A 30 -24.80 -15.00 12.95
N THR A 31 -24.50 -14.94 14.24
CA THR A 31 -25.04 -15.85 15.26
C THR A 31 -25.46 -15.06 16.50
N GLY A 32 -26.59 -15.44 17.11
CA GLY A 32 -27.02 -14.91 18.41
C GLY A 32 -26.49 -15.77 19.55
N ASN A 33 -26.20 -15.16 20.71
CA ASN A 33 -26.10 -15.91 21.96
C ASN A 33 -27.48 -16.02 22.66
N THR A 34 -27.52 -16.70 23.81
CA THR A 34 -28.74 -16.86 24.64
C THR A 34 -29.28 -15.54 25.20
N GLU A 35 -28.51 -14.45 25.10
CA GLU A 35 -28.84 -13.10 25.57
C GLU A 35 -29.25 -12.17 24.40
N ASN A 36 -29.51 -12.72 23.20
CA ASN A 36 -29.81 -11.98 21.96
C ASN A 36 -28.67 -11.07 21.46
N GLU A 37 -27.45 -11.19 21.97
CA GLU A 37 -26.30 -10.50 21.40
C GLU A 37 -25.93 -11.13 20.06
N GLN A 38 -25.89 -10.31 19.01
CA GLN A 38 -25.49 -10.74 17.67
C GLN A 38 -23.97 -10.64 17.53
N ARG A 39 -23.35 -11.75 17.12
CA ARG A 39 -21.95 -11.82 16.72
C ARG A 39 -21.87 -12.04 15.22
N HIS A 40 -20.99 -11.29 14.57
CA HIS A 40 -20.72 -11.41 13.14
C HIS A 40 -19.35 -12.07 12.95
N ILE A 41 -19.28 -13.09 12.11
CA ILE A 41 -18.10 -13.95 11.96
C ILE A 41 -17.73 -14.01 10.48
N ILE A 42 -16.45 -13.75 10.19
CA ILE A 42 -15.80 -13.94 8.90
C ILE A 42 -14.75 -15.04 9.07
N VAL A 43 -14.80 -16.04 8.20
CA VAL A 43 -13.82 -17.12 8.10
C VAL A 43 -13.00 -16.88 6.85
N MET A 44 -11.68 -16.81 7.00
CA MET A 44 -10.73 -16.51 5.93
C MET A 44 -9.46 -17.39 6.06
N PRO A 45 -8.61 -17.48 5.02
CA PRO A 45 -7.31 -18.13 5.12
C PRO A 45 -6.46 -17.58 6.28
N PHE A 46 -5.67 -18.47 6.89
CA PHE A 46 -4.75 -18.09 7.95
C PHE A 46 -3.45 -17.53 7.37
N PHE A 47 -3.01 -16.39 7.91
CA PHE A 47 -1.73 -15.77 7.60
C PHE A 47 -0.93 -15.64 8.89
N ALA A 48 0.30 -16.15 8.90
CA ALA A 48 1.09 -16.21 10.12
C ALA A 48 1.75 -14.87 10.50
N ARG A 49 1.86 -13.95 9.54
CA ARG A 49 2.54 -12.66 9.68
C ARG A 49 1.81 -11.57 8.89
N CYS A 50 2.03 -10.33 9.27
CA CYS A 50 1.59 -9.14 8.58
C CYS A 50 2.74 -8.14 8.39
N ALA A 51 2.55 -7.13 7.55
CA ALA A 51 3.54 -6.06 7.36
C ALA A 51 3.85 -5.30 8.67
N ALA A 52 2.86 -5.14 9.56
CA ALA A 52 3.09 -4.51 10.86
C ALA A 52 4.08 -5.32 11.73
N ASP A 53 4.08 -6.65 11.62
CA ASP A 53 5.08 -7.48 12.30
C ASP A 53 6.49 -7.19 11.77
N LEU A 54 6.63 -6.89 10.47
CA LEU A 54 7.93 -6.50 9.88
C LEU A 54 8.35 -5.10 10.35
N LEU A 55 7.42 -4.15 10.47
CA LEU A 55 7.72 -2.81 10.97
C LEU A 55 8.23 -2.82 12.43
N THR A 56 7.78 -3.77 13.24
CA THR A 56 8.27 -3.93 14.62
C THR A 56 9.62 -4.65 14.69
N GLN A 57 10.02 -5.35 13.63
CA GLN A 57 11.32 -5.97 13.52
C GLN A 57 12.35 -4.92 13.10
N GLN A 58 13.27 -4.59 13.99
CA GLN A 58 14.40 -3.67 13.71
C GLN A 58 15.45 -4.25 12.75
N SER A 59 15.15 -5.38 12.10
CA SER A 59 16.03 -6.01 11.11
C SER A 59 15.67 -5.53 9.71
N PRO A 60 16.66 -5.21 8.85
CA PRO A 60 16.39 -4.82 7.47
C PRO A 60 15.62 -5.91 6.73
N ILE A 61 14.58 -5.51 6.01
CA ILE A 61 13.82 -6.40 5.14
C ILE A 61 14.63 -6.61 3.87
N GLU A 62 14.76 -7.86 3.43
CA GLU A 62 15.43 -8.17 2.17
C GLU A 62 14.74 -7.46 1.00
N LEU A 63 15.52 -6.82 0.13
CA LEU A 63 15.01 -6.08 -1.03
C LEU A 63 14.06 -6.93 -1.89
N ARG A 64 14.37 -8.21 -2.06
CA ARG A 64 13.51 -9.14 -2.82
C ARG A 64 12.13 -9.29 -2.18
N ALA A 65 12.06 -9.40 -0.86
CA ALA A 65 10.79 -9.50 -0.15
C ALA A 65 9.98 -8.20 -0.28
N LEU A 66 10.63 -7.04 -0.20
CA LEU A 66 10.00 -5.74 -0.40
C LEU A 66 9.43 -5.60 -1.82
N ILE A 67 10.18 -6.02 -2.85
CA ILE A 67 9.72 -6.02 -4.25
C ILE A 67 8.50 -6.93 -4.42
N THR A 68 8.51 -8.13 -3.84
CA THR A 68 7.35 -9.04 -3.89
C THR A 68 6.12 -8.41 -3.24
N ILE A 69 6.27 -7.81 -2.04
CA ILE A 69 5.16 -7.13 -1.35
C ILE A 69 4.62 -5.99 -2.20
N ALA A 70 5.50 -5.15 -2.74
CA ALA A 70 5.11 -4.02 -3.58
C ALA A 70 4.33 -4.45 -4.83
N HIS A 71 4.85 -5.47 -5.54
CA HIS A 71 4.22 -6.02 -6.74
C HIS A 71 2.83 -6.61 -6.43
N ASP A 72 2.73 -7.46 -5.41
CA ASP A 72 1.48 -8.12 -5.03
C ASP A 72 0.40 -7.12 -4.59
N CYS A 73 0.79 -6.10 -3.83
CA CYS A 73 -0.10 -5.02 -3.44
C CYS A 73 -0.51 -4.15 -4.63
N PHE A 74 0.41 -3.87 -5.57
CA PHE A 74 0.11 -3.13 -6.78
C PHE A 74 -0.96 -3.84 -7.64
N GLU A 75 -0.77 -5.13 -7.93
CA GLU A 75 -1.73 -5.91 -8.71
C GLU A 75 -3.10 -5.96 -8.01
N ALA A 76 -3.12 -6.17 -6.69
CA ALA A 76 -4.35 -6.14 -5.91
C ALA A 76 -5.07 -4.77 -6.00
N LEU A 77 -4.35 -3.66 -5.82
CA LEU A 77 -4.92 -2.32 -5.89
C LEU A 77 -5.45 -2.00 -7.29
N CYS A 78 -4.72 -2.36 -8.35
CA CYS A 78 -5.22 -2.22 -9.72
C CYS A 78 -6.54 -2.96 -9.92
N HIS A 79 -6.66 -4.18 -9.40
CA HIS A 79 -7.91 -4.93 -9.46
C HIS A 79 -9.04 -4.24 -8.68
N ILE A 80 -8.77 -3.76 -7.46
CA ILE A 80 -9.72 -3.01 -6.63
C ILE A 80 -10.22 -1.74 -7.32
N HIS A 81 -9.30 -0.95 -7.89
CA HIS A 81 -9.61 0.28 -8.61
C HIS A 81 -10.45 -0.01 -9.87
N SER A 82 -10.18 -1.13 -10.55
CA SER A 82 -11.00 -1.59 -11.68
C SER A 82 -12.46 -1.85 -11.27
N LYS A 83 -12.70 -2.24 -10.01
CA LYS A 83 -14.02 -2.46 -9.42
C LYS A 83 -14.64 -1.19 -8.80
N LYS A 84 -13.98 -0.04 -8.95
CA LYS A 84 -14.40 1.27 -8.45
C LYS A 84 -14.47 1.36 -6.92
N TYR A 85 -13.56 0.69 -6.25
CA TYR A 85 -13.33 0.82 -4.81
C TYR A 85 -11.97 1.45 -4.52
N CYS A 86 -11.81 1.95 -3.31
CA CYS A 86 -10.52 2.32 -2.71
C CYS A 86 -10.43 1.73 -1.30
N LEU A 87 -9.22 1.41 -0.86
CA LEU A 87 -8.92 0.80 0.43
C LEU A 87 -7.95 1.64 1.25
N LYS A 88 -7.93 1.40 2.55
CA LYS A 88 -6.78 1.73 3.38
C LYS A 88 -5.85 0.50 3.37
N PRO A 89 -4.74 0.46 2.63
CA PRO A 89 -3.87 -0.72 2.54
C PRO A 89 -3.01 -1.00 3.79
N ALA A 90 -3.45 -0.62 4.99
CA ALA A 90 -2.71 -0.89 6.23
C ALA A 90 -2.70 -2.37 6.65
N ASN A 91 -3.49 -3.21 5.98
CA ASN A 91 -3.71 -4.60 6.36
C ASN A 91 -3.14 -5.53 5.29
N ILE A 92 -1.81 -5.58 5.23
CA ILE A 92 -1.06 -6.47 4.35
C ILE A 92 -0.68 -7.72 5.15
N MET A 93 -1.27 -8.86 4.80
CA MET A 93 -0.90 -10.15 5.34
C MET A 93 0.16 -10.81 4.47
N LEU A 94 1.10 -11.52 5.11
CA LEU A 94 2.26 -12.11 4.46
C LEU A 94 2.14 -13.63 4.41
N HIS A 95 2.54 -14.20 3.29
CA HIS A 95 2.56 -15.65 3.09
C HIS A 95 3.85 -16.24 3.66
N SER A 96 3.73 -17.39 4.31
CA SER A 96 4.88 -18.15 4.79
C SER A 96 5.41 -19.07 3.67
N GLY A 97 6.62 -18.84 3.17
CA GLY A 97 7.27 -19.71 2.17
C GLY A 97 8.45 -19.04 1.45
N GLU A 98 9.24 -19.83 0.70
CA GLU A 98 10.47 -19.36 0.01
C GLU A 98 10.22 -18.26 -1.03
N GLN A 99 9.04 -18.21 -1.66
CA GLN A 99 8.70 -17.16 -2.62
C GLN A 99 8.13 -15.90 -1.95
N GLY A 100 7.76 -15.97 -0.67
CA GLY A 100 7.00 -14.93 0.00
C GLY A 100 5.67 -14.66 -0.71
N GLY A 101 5.01 -13.57 -0.32
CA GLY A 101 3.79 -13.09 -0.96
C GLY A 101 3.00 -12.17 -0.04
N ALA A 102 2.21 -11.28 -0.62
CA ALA A 102 1.35 -10.37 0.11
C ALA A 102 -0.12 -10.50 -0.31
N THR A 103 -1.01 -10.27 0.65
CA THR A 103 -2.45 -10.26 0.44
C THR A 103 -3.08 -9.12 1.21
N LEU A 104 -3.90 -8.32 0.53
CA LEU A 104 -4.68 -7.26 1.14
C LEU A 104 -5.89 -7.86 1.87
N VAL A 105 -6.10 -7.43 3.12
CA VAL A 105 -7.22 -7.85 3.98
C VAL A 105 -7.90 -6.64 4.61
N ASP A 106 -8.98 -6.90 5.36
CA ASP A 106 -9.79 -5.91 6.09
C ASP A 106 -10.37 -4.81 5.17
N PHE A 107 -11.60 -5.06 4.73
CA PHE A 107 -12.36 -4.14 3.88
C PHE A 107 -13.38 -3.31 4.67
N GLY A 108 -13.26 -3.26 6.01
CA GLY A 108 -14.21 -2.53 6.86
C GLY A 108 -14.26 -1.02 6.58
N GLY A 109 -13.13 -0.46 6.14
CA GLY A 109 -12.98 0.94 5.73
C GLY A 109 -13.16 1.20 4.23
N ALA A 110 -13.40 0.16 3.42
CA ALA A 110 -13.48 0.28 1.96
C ALA A 110 -14.68 1.11 1.50
N VAL A 111 -14.48 2.01 0.55
CA VAL A 111 -15.56 2.82 -0.04
C VAL A 111 -15.46 2.84 -1.56
N ARG A 112 -16.52 3.27 -2.25
CA ARG A 112 -16.42 3.48 -3.70
C ARG A 112 -15.58 4.72 -3.98
N LEU A 113 -14.98 4.75 -5.16
CA LEU A 113 -14.31 5.97 -5.63
C LEU A 113 -15.30 7.13 -5.69
N GLY A 114 -14.94 8.27 -5.07
CA GLY A 114 -15.77 9.46 -4.94
C GLY A 114 -16.68 9.51 -3.71
N ASP A 115 -16.93 8.36 -3.05
CA ASP A 115 -17.73 8.34 -1.82
C ASP A 115 -16.92 8.89 -0.63
N PRO A 116 -17.57 9.47 0.39
CA PRO A 116 -16.89 9.91 1.60
C PRO A 116 -16.13 8.76 2.27
N ILE A 117 -14.88 9.02 2.67
CA ILE A 117 -14.13 8.05 3.48
C ILE A 117 -14.80 7.91 4.86
N VAL A 118 -14.76 6.70 5.37
CA VAL A 118 -15.45 6.31 6.62
C VAL A 118 -14.49 6.13 7.79
N GLU A 119 -13.18 6.11 7.49
CA GLU A 119 -12.09 6.00 8.43
C GLU A 119 -10.88 6.78 7.88
N VAL A 120 -10.13 7.45 8.75
CA VAL A 120 -8.87 8.14 8.44
C VAL A 120 -7.80 7.58 9.36
N THR A 121 -6.58 7.38 8.86
CA THR A 121 -5.44 7.05 9.71
C THR A 121 -4.28 7.94 9.33
N ASP A 122 -4.04 8.93 10.19
CA ASP A 122 -3.11 10.03 9.94
C ASP A 122 -1.68 9.54 9.60
N GLN A 123 -1.28 8.38 10.12
CA GLN A 123 0.06 7.80 9.97
C GLN A 123 0.41 7.33 8.55
N PHE A 124 -0.57 7.08 7.68
CA PHE A 124 -0.34 6.52 6.33
C PHE A 124 -0.83 7.43 5.20
N CYS A 125 -1.58 8.48 5.54
CA CYS A 125 -2.22 9.35 4.56
C CYS A 125 -1.43 10.64 4.26
N LEU A 126 -0.26 10.88 4.86
CA LEU A 126 0.66 12.01 4.57
C LEU A 126 -0.04 13.34 4.23
N ASP A 127 -0.94 13.78 5.10
CA ASP A 127 -1.69 15.03 4.92
C ASP A 127 -2.48 15.13 3.59
N VAL A 128 -2.79 14.01 2.92
CA VAL A 128 -3.70 13.99 1.78
C VAL A 128 -5.07 14.44 2.28
N ALA A 129 -5.38 15.71 2.06
CA ALA A 129 -6.65 16.36 2.44
C ALA A 129 -7.82 15.93 1.53
N LYS A 130 -7.90 14.64 1.18
CA LYS A 130 -9.03 14.06 0.45
C LYS A 130 -9.95 13.34 1.43
N LEU A 131 -11.16 13.86 1.58
CA LEU A 131 -12.23 13.24 2.37
C LEU A 131 -13.08 12.25 1.55
N GLN A 132 -12.65 11.94 0.34
CA GLN A 132 -13.33 11.04 -0.58
C GLN A 132 -12.41 9.92 -1.02
N GLY A 133 -12.99 8.74 -1.20
CA GLY A 133 -12.32 7.57 -1.74
C GLY A 133 -11.66 7.87 -3.07
N SER A 134 -10.36 7.63 -3.18
CA SER A 134 -9.62 7.88 -4.42
C SER A 134 -8.43 6.94 -4.54
N GLU A 135 -8.07 6.60 -5.77
CA GLU A 135 -6.89 5.77 -6.05
C GLU A 135 -5.62 6.38 -5.46
N LEU A 136 -5.53 7.72 -5.43
CA LEU A 136 -4.41 8.44 -4.82
C LEU A 136 -4.23 8.08 -3.34
N LEU A 137 -5.32 7.90 -2.57
CA LEU A 137 -5.22 7.53 -1.16
C LEU A 137 -4.58 6.15 -1.01
N ASP A 138 -4.99 5.18 -1.83
CA ASP A 138 -4.44 3.83 -1.79
C ASP A 138 -2.96 3.84 -2.16
N TRP A 139 -2.58 4.57 -3.21
CA TRP A 139 -1.19 4.69 -3.63
C TRP A 139 -0.31 5.40 -2.59
N THR A 140 -0.81 6.46 -1.95
CA THR A 140 -0.12 7.13 -0.85
C THR A 140 0.07 6.19 0.33
N CYS A 141 -0.96 5.46 0.73
CA CYS A 141 -0.87 4.50 1.84
C CYS A 141 0.07 3.32 1.52
N LEU A 142 0.08 2.83 0.29
CA LEU A 142 1.02 1.79 -0.12
C LEU A 142 2.46 2.33 -0.13
N GLY A 143 2.69 3.51 -0.73
CA GLY A 143 3.99 4.13 -0.80
C GLY A 143 4.60 4.39 0.58
N THR A 144 3.80 4.92 1.52
CA THR A 144 4.25 5.10 2.91
C THR A 144 4.60 3.80 3.58
N THR A 145 3.75 2.78 3.44
CA THR A 145 3.99 1.47 4.03
C THR A 145 5.29 0.87 3.50
N LEU A 146 5.53 0.93 2.18
CA LEU A 146 6.76 0.41 1.57
C LEU A 146 8.01 1.19 2.01
N ALA A 147 7.93 2.51 2.09
CA ALA A 147 9.04 3.33 2.56
C ALA A 147 9.37 3.06 4.04
N GLN A 148 8.36 2.92 4.89
CA GLN A 148 8.55 2.50 6.28
C GLN A 148 9.20 1.11 6.38
N LEU A 149 8.73 0.14 5.58
CA LEU A 149 9.32 -1.20 5.51
C LEU A 149 10.78 -1.16 5.01
N ALA A 150 11.10 -0.24 4.10
CA ALA A 150 12.45 0.01 3.61
C ALA A 150 13.33 0.81 4.59
N ASN A 151 12.79 1.22 5.75
CA ASN A 151 13.44 2.13 6.69
C ASN A 151 13.88 3.47 6.05
N ILE A 152 13.08 3.94 5.09
CA ILE A 152 13.22 5.27 4.47
C ILE A 152 12.42 6.24 5.33
N ASP A 153 13.11 7.24 5.88
CA ASP A 153 12.45 8.31 6.63
C ASP A 153 11.65 9.20 5.67
N ILE A 154 10.37 9.36 5.97
CA ILE A 154 9.44 10.14 5.16
C ILE A 154 8.79 11.31 5.90
N THR A 155 9.49 11.81 6.93
CA THR A 155 9.08 12.97 7.73
C THR A 155 8.98 14.29 6.97
N ASN A 156 9.44 14.38 5.71
CA ASN A 156 9.40 15.60 4.89
C ASN A 156 8.73 15.36 3.53
N TYR A 157 7.41 15.39 3.48
CA TYR A 157 6.71 15.62 2.20
C TYR A 157 6.48 17.10 2.02
N SER A 158 7.16 17.72 1.06
CA SER A 158 6.63 18.91 0.44
C SER A 158 5.47 18.47 -0.46
N VAL A 159 4.26 18.96 -0.16
CA VAL A 159 3.20 18.97 -1.17
C VAL A 159 3.71 19.89 -2.26
N CYS A 160 4.36 19.31 -3.26
CA CYS A 160 4.67 20.07 -4.45
C CYS A 160 3.33 20.53 -5.02
N GLY A 161 3.19 21.83 -5.30
CA GLY A 161 2.00 22.36 -5.97
C GLY A 161 1.73 21.65 -7.29
N GLU A 162 0.67 22.07 -8.01
CA GLU A 162 0.28 21.50 -9.32
C GLU A 162 1.50 21.01 -10.12
N HIS A 163 1.58 19.69 -10.36
CA HIS A 163 2.75 19.06 -10.98
C HIS A 163 3.13 19.85 -12.24
N SER A 164 4.29 20.50 -12.19
CA SER A 164 4.83 21.20 -13.35
C SER A 164 5.01 20.20 -14.50
N ASN A 165 4.98 20.70 -15.74
CA ASN A 165 5.02 19.86 -16.95
C ASN A 165 6.39 19.18 -17.21
N ARG A 166 7.29 19.07 -16.22
CA ARG A 166 8.60 18.44 -16.43
C ARG A 166 8.49 16.93 -16.46
N LYS A 167 9.14 16.35 -17.47
CA LYS A 167 9.19 14.91 -17.70
C LYS A 167 10.48 14.37 -17.09
N LEU A 168 10.33 13.42 -16.18
CA LEU A 168 11.41 12.63 -15.63
C LEU A 168 11.40 11.24 -16.27
N LEU A 169 12.54 10.81 -16.78
CA LEU A 169 12.72 9.45 -17.28
C LEU A 169 13.23 8.61 -16.12
N VAL A 170 12.39 7.68 -15.63
CA VAL A 170 12.77 6.77 -14.55
C VAL A 170 13.24 5.44 -15.16
N PRO A 171 14.51 5.03 -14.98
CA PRO A 171 15.00 3.72 -15.41
C PRO A 171 14.33 2.58 -14.61
N PRO A 172 14.30 1.34 -15.12
CA PRO A 172 14.90 0.86 -16.38
C PRO A 172 13.97 0.97 -17.59
N ASP A 173 12.66 1.17 -17.41
CA ASP A 173 11.66 0.99 -18.47
C ASP A 173 11.31 2.27 -19.26
N THR A 174 12.06 3.36 -19.09
CA THR A 174 11.88 4.64 -19.83
C THR A 174 10.43 5.12 -19.89
N LYS A 175 9.67 4.96 -18.81
CA LYS A 175 8.37 5.62 -18.69
C LYS A 175 8.58 7.05 -18.23
N GLU A 176 8.07 8.00 -19.01
CA GLU A 176 8.06 9.41 -18.63
C GLU A 176 7.04 9.64 -17.51
N VAL A 177 7.52 10.12 -16.36
CA VAL A 177 6.67 10.53 -15.24
C VAL A 177 6.71 12.06 -15.13
N ARG A 178 5.57 12.69 -14.88
CA ARG A 178 5.52 14.14 -14.66
C ARG A 178 5.80 14.48 -13.20
N VAL A 179 6.80 15.31 -12.97
CA VAL A 179 7.25 15.73 -11.64
C VAL A 179 7.30 17.26 -11.59
N CYS A 180 7.05 17.84 -10.42
CA CYS A 180 7.25 19.27 -10.23
C CYS A 180 8.73 19.65 -10.26
N ASP A 181 9.01 20.96 -10.34
CA ASP A 181 10.37 21.49 -10.43
C ASP A 181 11.22 21.13 -9.19
N ASP A 182 10.62 21.13 -7.99
CA ASP A 182 11.34 20.82 -6.75
C ASP A 182 11.71 19.33 -6.66
N CYS A 183 10.79 18.42 -7.00
CA CYS A 183 11.08 16.99 -7.08
C CYS A 183 12.10 16.66 -8.18
N PHE A 184 12.07 17.39 -9.30
CA PHE A 184 13.06 17.24 -10.36
C PHE A 184 14.46 17.67 -9.90
N ALA A 185 14.56 18.78 -9.17
CA ALA A 185 15.82 19.27 -8.62
C ALA A 185 16.42 18.30 -7.59
N LEU A 186 15.58 17.74 -6.70
CA LEU A 186 15.99 16.73 -5.73
C LEU A 186 16.53 15.45 -6.39
N TYR A 187 15.80 14.92 -7.40
CA TYR A 187 16.27 13.77 -8.17
C TYR A 187 17.64 14.02 -8.80
N GLN A 188 17.84 15.22 -9.38
CA GLN A 188 19.13 15.58 -9.97
C GLN A 188 20.24 15.67 -8.94
N SER A 189 20.00 16.24 -7.74
CA SER A 189 21.04 16.30 -6.72
C SER A 189 21.47 14.90 -6.24
N GLU A 190 20.52 14.01 -6.02
CA GLU A 190 20.82 12.65 -5.51
C GLU A 190 21.52 11.78 -6.56
N HIS A 191 21.18 11.92 -7.85
CA HIS A 191 21.83 11.14 -8.92
C HIS A 191 23.18 11.71 -9.36
N VAL A 192 23.44 13.00 -9.14
CA VAL A 192 24.77 13.58 -9.35
C VAL A 192 25.75 13.10 -8.27
N GLU A 193 25.29 12.93 -7.02
CA GLU A 193 26.13 12.39 -5.93
C GLU A 193 26.51 10.91 -6.17
N GLU A 194 25.60 10.06 -6.69
CA GLU A 194 25.91 8.66 -7.03
C GLU A 194 26.92 8.51 -8.20
N GLU A 195 26.93 9.44 -9.17
CA GLU A 195 27.90 9.40 -10.27
C GLU A 195 29.30 9.86 -9.83
N GLU A 196 29.38 10.84 -8.91
CA GLU A 196 30.65 11.27 -8.33
C GLU A 196 31.29 10.17 -7.45
N GLU A 197 30.49 9.39 -6.73
CA GLU A 197 30.98 8.26 -5.92
C GLU A 197 31.49 7.09 -6.79
N LYS A 198 30.86 6.83 -7.95
CA LYS A 198 31.37 5.84 -8.92
C LYS A 198 32.64 6.29 -9.65
N SER A 199 32.86 7.59 -9.79
CA SER A 199 34.05 8.16 -10.44
C SER A 199 35.31 8.16 -9.55
N SER A 200 35.16 7.93 -8.24
CA SER A 200 36.25 8.05 -7.25
C SER A 200 36.84 6.70 -6.78
N SER A 201 36.45 5.58 -7.39
CA SER A 201 37.12 4.29 -7.17
C SER A 201 38.53 4.28 -7.82
N PRO A 202 39.63 4.05 -7.07
CA PRO A 202 40.98 4.09 -7.62
C PRO A 202 41.25 2.88 -8.51
N GLN A 203 41.53 3.14 -9.80
CA GLN A 203 42.11 2.13 -10.68
C GLN A 203 43.46 1.66 -10.13
N HIS A 204 43.53 0.38 -9.77
CA HIS A 204 44.78 -0.32 -9.51
C HIS A 204 45.72 -0.17 -10.72
N ARG A 205 46.78 0.63 -10.55
CA ARG A 205 47.94 0.63 -11.43
C ARG A 205 48.71 -0.68 -11.23
N GLN A 206 48.80 -1.49 -12.28
CA GLN A 206 49.93 -2.39 -12.52
C GLN A 206 50.92 -1.67 -13.43
#